data_AF-A0A3D3PIW1-F1
#
_entry.id   AF-A0A3D3PIW1-F1
#
_cell.length_a   1.000
_cell.length_b   1.000
_cell.length_c   1.000
_cell.angle_alpha   90.00
_cell.angle_beta   90.00
_cell.angle_gamma   90.00
#
_symmetry.space_group_name_H-M   'P 1'
#
loop_
_entity.id
_entity.type
_entity.pdbx_description
1 polymer ?
#
loop_
_entity_poly.entity_id
_entity_poly.type
_entity_poly.pdbx_seq_one_letter_code
_entity_poly.pdbx_strand_id
1 'polypeptide(L)' 'ETIDLDNIHFVGYAFQIEMKFTAIKHGFKVVEVPIIFTDRTEGTSKMSTRIFREAFLGVIQMKVNSWFKKYPKP' A
#
# COMPACT_ATOMS: atom_id res chain seq x y z
N GLU A 1 2.10 16.21 9.72
CA GLU A 1 2.75 15.10 9.00
C GLU A 1 2.50 15.26 7.49
N THR A 2 3.40 14.80 6.62
CA THR A 2 3.28 14.99 5.16
C THR A 2 2.36 13.96 4.50
N ILE A 3 2.32 12.74 5.06
CA ILE A 3 1.40 11.68 4.65
C ILE A 3 0.21 11.72 5.61
N ASP A 4 -0.99 11.82 5.06
CA ASP A 4 -2.23 11.75 5.82
C ASP A 4 -2.61 10.29 6.05
N LEU A 5 -2.39 9.80 7.27
CA LEU A 5 -2.62 8.40 7.66
C LEU A 5 -4.12 8.07 7.79
N ASP A 6 -4.97 9.07 8.04
CA ASP A 6 -6.42 8.88 8.15
C ASP A 6 -7.06 8.60 6.78
N ASN A 7 -6.36 8.96 5.71
CA ASN A 7 -6.76 8.77 4.32
C ASN A 7 -6.20 7.50 3.67
N ILE A 8 -5.66 6.56 4.44
CA ILE A 8 -5.18 5.26 3.96
C ILE A 8 -6.34 4.27 3.99
N HIS A 9 -6.69 3.74 2.82
CA HIS A 9 -7.92 2.94 2.63
C HIS A 9 -7.64 1.43 2.55
N PHE A 10 -6.42 1.03 2.19
CA PHE A 10 -6.10 -0.38 2.07
C PHE A 10 -5.80 -1.03 3.40
N VAL A 11 -6.22 -2.30 3.52
CA VAL A 11 -5.99 -3.15 4.70
C VAL A 11 -5.17 -4.38 4.30
N GLY A 12 -4.43 -4.96 5.25
CA GLY A 12 -3.62 -6.16 5.02
C GLY A 12 -2.44 -5.91 4.09
N TYR A 13 -2.14 -6.83 3.17
CA TYR A 13 -0.99 -6.69 2.27
C TYR A 13 -1.09 -5.48 1.32
N ALA A 14 -2.31 -5.07 0.95
CA ALA A 14 -2.51 -3.93 0.06
C ALA A 14 -2.12 -2.59 0.71
N PHE A 15 -2.16 -2.49 2.05
CA PHE A 15 -1.69 -1.32 2.81
C PHE A 15 -0.23 -1.00 2.50
N GLN A 16 0.62 -2.04 2.37
CA GLN A 16 2.04 -1.86 2.08
C GLN A 16 2.26 -1.21 0.70
N ILE A 17 1.39 -1.52 -0.27
CA ILE A 17 1.43 -0.94 -1.61
C ILE A 17 1.08 0.55 -1.54
N GLU A 18 0.00 0.91 -0.83
CA GLU A 18 -0.45 2.31 -0.70
C GLU A 18 0.56 3.19 0.01
N MET A 19 1.11 2.70 1.12
CA MET A 19 2.11 3.43 1.89
C MET A 19 3.37 3.68 1.07
N LYS A 20 3.89 2.64 0.40
CA LYS A 20 5.07 2.77 -0.46
C LYS A 20 4.81 3.74 -1.61
N PHE A 21 3.66 3.60 -2.27
CA PHE A 21 3.29 4.47 -3.39
C PHE A 21 3.18 5.93 -2.96
N THR A 22 2.49 6.19 -1.85
CA THR A 22 2.27 7.53 -1.31
C THR A 22 3.59 8.18 -0.88
N ALA A 23 4.46 7.44 -0.18
CA ALA A 23 5.79 7.93 0.20
C ALA A 23 6.63 8.33 -1.02
N ILE A 24 6.64 7.52 -2.08
CA ILE A 24 7.34 7.85 -3.34
C ILE A 24 6.75 9.10 -3.98
N LYS A 25 5.41 9.22 -4.02
CA LYS A 25 4.72 10.38 -4.61
C LYS A 25 4.99 11.68 -3.88
N HIS A 26 5.16 11.65 -2.56
CA HIS A 26 5.60 12.80 -1.76
C HIS A 26 7.10 13.12 -1.91
N GLY A 27 7.88 12.28 -2.61
CA GLY A 27 9.30 12.52 -2.86
C GLY A 27 10.22 12.09 -1.71
N PHE A 28 9.75 11.23 -0.81
CA PHE A 28 10.61 10.66 0.23
C PHE A 28 11.69 9.76 -0.38
N LYS A 29 12.85 9.70 0.29
CA LYS A 29 13.91 8.73 -0.04
C LYS A 29 13.52 7.36 0.50
N VAL A 30 13.25 6.42 -0.40
CA VAL A 30 12.93 5.03 -0.06
C VAL A 30 14.18 4.17 -0.21
N VAL A 31 14.47 3.35 0.79
CA VAL A 31 15.53 2.33 0.77
C VAL A 31 14.94 0.97 1.08
N GLU A 32 15.50 -0.08 0.50
CA GLU A 32 15.06 -1.45 0.74
C GLU A 32 16.02 -2.11 1.74
N VAL A 33 15.46 -2.72 2.79
CA VAL A 33 16.22 -3.47 3.79
C VAL A 33 15.74 -4.92 3.71
N PRO A 34 16.63 -5.89 3.46
CA PRO A 34 16.24 -7.29 3.38
C PRO A 34 15.74 -7.79 4.73
N ILE A 35 14.63 -8.54 4.72
CA ILE A 35 14.04 -9.17 5.90
C ILE A 35 13.84 -10.66 5.64
N ILE A 36 14.01 -11.47 6.69
CA ILE A 36 13.71 -12.90 6.65
C ILE A 36 12.26 -13.07 7.10
N PHE A 37 11.40 -13.50 6.19
CA PHE A 37 10.03 -13.88 6.53
C PHE A 37 10.03 -15.33 7.04
N THR A 38 9.78 -15.52 8.33
CA THR A 38 9.53 -16.85 8.89
C THR A 38 8.05 -17.18 8.73
N ASP A 39 7.75 -18.26 8.01
CA ASP A 39 6.37 -18.74 7.88
C ASP A 39 5.82 -19.16 9.24
N ARG A 40 4.60 -18.73 9.54
CA ARG A 40 3.81 -19.30 10.64
C ARG A 40 3.14 -20.58 10.10
N THR A 41 3.38 -21.70 10.76
CA THR A 41 2.88 -23.03 10.35
C THR A 41 1.41 -23.31 10.67
N GLU A 42 0.73 -22.40 11.37
CA GLU A 42 -0.63 -22.59 11.87
C GLU A 42 -1.60 -21.54 11.29
N GLY A 43 -2.59 -22.00 10.51
CA GLY A 43 -3.74 -21.19 10.08
C GLY A 43 -4.12 -21.32 8.59
N THR A 44 -5.42 -21.16 8.29
CA THR A 44 -5.94 -21.07 6.92
C THR A 44 -5.56 -19.72 6.28
N SER A 45 -5.33 -19.70 4.96
CA SER A 45 -5.09 -18.47 4.19
C SER A 45 -6.09 -17.37 4.57
N LYS A 46 -5.60 -16.23 5.05
CA LYS A 46 -6.39 -15.00 5.26
C LYS A 46 -6.72 -14.30 3.93
N MET A 47 -6.16 -14.77 2.81
CA MET A 47 -6.44 -14.25 1.48
C MET A 47 -7.54 -15.07 0.79
N SER A 48 -8.62 -14.37 0.43
CA SER A 48 -9.65 -14.88 -0.48
C SER A 48 -9.51 -14.24 -1.86
N THR A 49 -9.97 -14.93 -2.90
CA THR A 49 -9.99 -14.39 -4.28
C THR A 49 -10.75 -13.06 -4.38
N ARG A 50 -11.74 -12.84 -3.51
CA ARG A 50 -12.48 -11.58 -3.43
C ARG A 50 -11.59 -10.44 -2.93
N ILE A 51 -10.88 -10.65 -1.82
CA ILE A 51 -9.97 -9.65 -1.25
C ILE A 51 -8.88 -9.29 -2.25
N PHE A 52 -8.32 -10.29 -2.96
CA PHE A 52 -7.32 -10.05 -3.99
C PHE A 52 -7.86 -9.20 -5.15
N ARG A 53 -9.07 -9.50 -5.65
CA ARG A 53 -9.70 -8.72 -6.73
C ARG A 53 -10.00 -7.28 -6.30
N GLU A 54 -10.50 -7.07 -5.08
CA GLU A 54 -10.75 -5.74 -4.52
C GLU A 54 -9.43 -4.95 -4.39
N ALA A 55 -8.37 -5.57 -3.88
CA ALA A 55 -7.05 -4.96 -3.81
C ALA A 55 -6.50 -4.59 -5.20
N PHE A 56 -6.63 -5.49 -6.18
CA PHE A 56 -6.18 -5.24 -7.55
C PHE A 56 -6.87 -4.05 -8.20
N LEU A 57 -8.22 -4.01 -8.14
CA LEU A 57 -9.00 -2.89 -8.66
C LEU A 57 -8.72 -1.60 -7.90
N GLY A 58 -8.58 -1.68 -6.58
CA GLY A 58 -8.20 -0.55 -5.74
C GLY A 58 -6.86 0.03 -6.18
N VAL A 59 -5.85 -0.79 -6.49
CA VAL A 59 -4.52 -0.29 -6.88
C VAL A 59 -4.58 0.44 -8.22
N ILE A 60 -5.39 -0.04 -9.16
CA ILE A 60 -5.67 0.67 -10.42
C ILE A 60 -6.32 2.01 -10.12
N GLN A 61 -7.36 2.03 -9.30
CA GLN A 61 -8.06 3.26 -8.94
C GLN A 61 -7.14 4.26 -8.23
N MET A 62 -6.32 3.80 -7.29
CA MET A 62 -5.30 4.61 -6.62
C MET A 62 -4.33 5.25 -7.62
N LYS A 63 -3.86 4.47 -8.61
CA LYS A 63 -2.96 4.97 -9.65
C LYS A 63 -3.62 6.06 -10.50
N VAL A 64 -4.87 5.86 -10.92
CA VAL A 64 -5.63 6.85 -11.71
C VAL A 64 -5.90 8.11 -10.89
N ASN A 65 -6.37 7.97 -9.65
CA ASN A 65 -6.61 9.10 -8.74
C ASN A 65 -5.34 9.90 -8.47
N SER A 66 -4.17 9.25 -8.48
CA SER A 66 -2.87 9.90 -8.30
C SER A 66 -2.48 10.91 -9.38
N TRP A 67 -3.19 10.91 -10.52
CA TRP A 67 -2.99 11.92 -11.58
C TRP A 67 -3.64 13.25 -11.24
N PHE A 68 -4.71 13.23 -10.45
CA PHE A 68 -5.48 14.42 -10.07
C PHE A 68 -5.15 14.91 -8.65
N LYS A 69 -4.61 14.02 -7.79
CA LYS A 69 -4.18 14.36 -6.43
C LYS A 69 -2.83 15.09 -6.44
N LYS A 70 -2.72 16.17 -5.67
CA LYS A 70 -1.44 16.85 -5.40
C LYS A 70 -0.71 16.17 -4.25
N TYR A 71 0.60 15.99 -4.40
CA TYR A 71 1.48 15.41 -3.38
C TYR A 71 2.50 16.48 -2.98
N PRO A 72 2.22 17.29 -1.94
CA PRO A 72 3.17 18.28 -1.46
C PRO A 72 4.43 17.58 -0.94
N LYS A 73 5.60 18.13 -1.27
CA LYS A 73 6.87 17.60 -0.75
C LYS A 73 6.97 17.90 0.76
N PRO A 74 7.63 17.02 1.53
CA PRO A 74 7.97 17.30 2.92
C PRO A 74 8.91 18.49 3.06
#